data_AF-A0AAW3F621-F1
#
_entry.id   AF-A0AAW3F621-F1
#
_cell.length_a   1.000
_cell.length_b   1.000
_cell.length_c   1.000
_cell.angle_alpha   90.00
_cell.angle_beta   90.00
_cell.angle_gamma   90.00
#
_symmetry.space_group_name_H-M   'P 1'
#
loop_
_entity.id
_entity.type
_entity.pdbx_description
1 polymer ?
#
loop_
_entity_poly.entity_id
_entity_poly.type
_entity_poly.pdbx_seq_one_letter_code
_entity_poly.pdbx_strand_id
1 'polypeptide(L)'
;MVFVVLRGYIPLAHQVHDVAVVLAELSARGKAIIAMPHSTQNLRELKFDCCSVLPHGFLLIDPVTRIDTPELSEFDGQPCVPRVLAHREECMPQLVDIAALDDQARTLATRYLLAERHVERAPVICAWLDSEASGNAIREHIANHLVGPGAEGADVFWRFYDPRVMSLALAVLDPSQRQALLGPVTSWTFPWAGHYWCVETSDNGRAAVDASSGWPRPDQWPRIDRSDLADRIVRRRLAFSIDHLAHLPSTLDRMFCEAVRQGITSPDALVDYALHRLRQALLVP
;
A
#
# COMPACT_ATOMS: atom_id res chain seq x y z
N MET A 1 -25.41 24.03 14.82
CA MET A 1 -25.30 24.22 13.35
C MET A 1 -24.43 23.08 12.85
N VAL A 2 -24.93 22.23 11.95
CA VAL A 2 -24.26 20.97 11.58
C VAL A 2 -23.49 21.17 10.28
N PHE A 3 -22.20 20.87 10.29
CA PHE A 3 -21.38 20.76 9.07
C PHE A 3 -21.07 19.29 8.82
N VAL A 4 -21.56 18.76 7.70
CA VAL A 4 -21.20 17.43 7.19
C VAL A 4 -20.07 17.62 6.18
N VAL A 5 -18.92 16.99 6.42
CA VAL A 5 -17.76 17.08 5.52
C VAL A 5 -17.58 15.74 4.81
N LEU A 6 -17.77 15.74 3.49
CA LEU A 6 -17.67 14.57 2.62
C LEU A 6 -16.53 14.77 1.60
N ARG A 7 -15.32 14.29 1.91
CA ARG A 7 -14.22 14.08 0.94
C ARG A 7 -13.07 13.28 1.56
N GLY A 8 -12.43 12.44 0.75
CA GLY A 8 -11.26 11.65 1.13
C GLY A 8 -9.96 12.46 1.07
N TYR A 9 -9.89 13.59 1.78
CA TYR A 9 -8.67 14.38 1.97
C TYR A 9 -8.78 15.09 3.33
N ILE A 10 -7.81 14.87 4.22
CA ILE A 10 -7.64 15.67 5.43
C ILE A 10 -6.52 16.67 5.14
N PRO A 11 -6.82 17.92 4.74
CA PRO A 11 -5.81 18.97 4.79
C PRO A 11 -5.38 19.16 6.25
N LEU A 12 -4.10 19.46 6.48
CA LEU A 12 -3.58 19.81 7.82
C LEU A 12 -4.01 21.24 8.22
N ALA A 13 -5.32 21.42 8.35
CA ALA A 13 -5.97 22.57 8.95
C ALA A 13 -6.40 22.22 10.38
N HIS A 14 -6.22 23.15 11.32
CA HIS A 14 -6.07 22.85 12.76
C HIS A 14 -7.27 22.26 13.52
N GLN A 15 -8.42 21.96 12.90
CA GLN A 15 -9.62 21.48 13.60
C GLN A 15 -10.47 20.50 12.78
N VAL A 16 -10.49 19.23 13.21
CA VAL A 16 -11.66 18.34 13.36
C VAL A 16 -11.18 17.10 14.16
N HIS A 17 -12.09 16.39 14.82
CA HIS A 17 -11.78 15.15 15.55
C HIS A 17 -12.48 13.94 14.91
N ASP A 18 -11.89 12.76 15.19
CA ASP A 18 -12.33 11.42 14.84
C ASP A 18 -12.14 10.98 13.36
N VAL A 19 -11.10 10.17 13.16
CA VAL A 19 -10.72 9.54 11.88
C VAL A 19 -11.27 8.12 11.75
N ALA A 20 -11.74 7.50 12.84
CA ALA A 20 -12.07 6.07 12.88
C ALA A 20 -13.26 5.70 11.98
N VAL A 21 -14.21 6.63 11.81
CA VAL A 21 -15.41 6.45 10.98
C VAL A 21 -15.06 6.21 9.50
N VAL A 22 -14.02 6.88 8.99
CA VAL A 22 -13.67 6.84 7.56
C VAL A 22 -13.16 5.45 7.15
N LEU A 23 -12.31 4.84 7.98
CA LEU A 23 -11.61 3.58 7.69
C LEU A 23 -12.53 2.35 7.57
N ALA A 24 -13.71 2.39 8.20
CA ALA A 24 -14.65 1.25 8.25
C ALA A 24 -15.40 1.01 6.93
N GLU A 25 -15.73 2.09 6.21
CA GLU A 25 -16.47 1.99 4.94
C GLU A 25 -15.66 1.33 3.82
N LEU A 26 -14.34 1.43 3.91
CA LEU A 26 -13.36 1.21 2.85
C LEU A 26 -12.98 -0.27 2.70
N SER A 27 -14.01 -1.13 2.61
CA SER A 27 -13.91 -2.58 2.86
C SER A 27 -14.86 -3.46 1.98
N ALA A 28 -14.86 -3.37 0.63
CA ALA A 28 -15.97 -3.90 -0.23
C ALA A 28 -15.68 -4.72 -1.54
N ARG A 29 -16.38 -4.58 -2.70
CA ARG A 29 -16.51 -5.69 -3.73
C ARG A 29 -15.84 -5.48 -5.13
N GLY A 30 -14.98 -6.44 -5.56
CA GLY A 30 -14.19 -6.51 -6.82
C GLY A 30 -14.87 -7.16 -8.03
N LYS A 31 -14.19 -7.73 -9.07
CA LYS A 31 -12.77 -7.80 -9.56
C LYS A 31 -12.78 -8.68 -10.87
N ALA A 32 -12.10 -8.48 -12.02
CA ALA A 32 -11.27 -7.41 -12.61
C ALA A 32 -11.65 -7.11 -14.11
N ILE A 33 -11.03 -7.55 -15.24
CA ILE A 33 -9.99 -8.56 -15.51
C ILE A 33 -9.04 -8.22 -16.72
N ILE A 34 -9.05 -8.98 -17.85
CA ILE A 34 -7.88 -9.34 -18.72
C ILE A 34 -7.58 -8.39 -19.91
N ALA A 35 -6.28 -8.14 -20.19
CA ALA A 35 -5.62 -8.09 -21.53
C ALA A 35 -4.08 -7.94 -21.39
N MET A 36 -3.27 -8.44 -22.33
CA MET A 36 -1.79 -8.54 -22.27
C MET A 36 -1.16 -8.39 -23.69
N PRO A 37 0.17 -8.17 -23.86
CA PRO A 37 1.22 -7.87 -22.86
C PRO A 37 2.09 -6.63 -23.20
N HIS A 38 2.58 -5.89 -22.21
CA HIS A 38 3.82 -5.09 -22.32
C HIS A 38 4.54 -4.98 -20.96
N SER A 39 5.87 -4.91 -20.99
CA SER A 39 6.76 -5.02 -19.83
C SER A 39 6.42 -4.06 -18.69
N THR A 40 5.76 -4.58 -17.66
CA THR A 40 5.58 -3.97 -16.34
C THR A 40 5.78 -5.05 -15.29
N GLN A 41 6.28 -4.68 -14.11
CA GLN A 41 6.45 -5.64 -13.01
C GLN A 41 5.08 -6.22 -12.64
N ASN A 42 4.90 -7.53 -12.83
CA ASN A 42 3.69 -8.21 -12.44
C ASN A 42 3.68 -8.41 -10.93
N LEU A 43 2.57 -8.07 -10.28
CA LEU A 43 2.28 -8.47 -8.91
C LEU A 43 2.23 -10.01 -8.86
N ARG A 44 3.28 -10.63 -8.31
CA ARG A 44 3.43 -12.07 -8.22
C ARG A 44 2.86 -12.57 -6.89
N GLU A 45 1.95 -13.53 -6.90
CA GLU A 45 1.55 -14.19 -5.64
C GLU A 45 2.76 -14.92 -5.04
N LEU A 46 3.15 -14.55 -3.82
CA LEU A 46 4.17 -15.26 -3.06
C LEU A 46 3.50 -16.26 -2.11
N LYS A 47 3.63 -17.54 -2.45
CA LYS A 47 3.10 -18.66 -1.65
C LYS A 47 4.00 -18.91 -0.44
N PHE A 48 3.71 -18.21 0.64
CA PHE A 48 4.34 -18.43 1.95
C PHE A 48 3.93 -19.82 2.50
N ASP A 49 4.91 -20.65 2.86
CA ASP A 49 4.66 -21.86 3.64
C ASP A 49 4.46 -21.45 5.11
N CYS A 50 3.36 -21.89 5.72
CA CYS A 50 3.07 -21.59 7.13
C CYS A 50 4.06 -22.23 8.12
N CYS A 51 4.89 -23.17 7.67
CA CYS A 51 5.99 -23.76 8.43
C CYS A 51 7.34 -23.02 8.27
N SER A 52 7.47 -22.11 7.31
CA SER A 52 8.73 -21.39 7.05
C SER A 52 8.86 -20.12 7.89
N VAL A 53 9.88 -20.04 8.73
CA VAL A 53 10.24 -18.82 9.49
C VAL A 53 10.91 -17.82 8.54
N LEU A 54 10.62 -16.53 8.72
CA LEU A 54 11.26 -15.43 7.99
C LEU A 54 12.81 -15.54 8.03
N PRO A 55 13.49 -15.70 6.87
CA PRO A 55 14.91 -16.07 6.85
C PRO A 55 15.89 -14.89 6.83
N HIS A 56 15.51 -13.75 6.22
CA HIS A 56 16.37 -12.58 6.02
C HIS A 56 15.52 -11.36 5.60
N GLY A 57 16.16 -10.21 5.46
CA GLY A 57 15.55 -8.95 5.02
C GLY A 57 15.00 -8.12 6.18
N PHE A 58 14.06 -7.23 5.87
CA PHE A 58 13.49 -6.28 6.83
C PHE A 58 11.96 -6.33 6.84
N LEU A 59 11.34 -6.01 7.97
CA LEU A 59 9.91 -5.78 8.07
C LEU A 59 9.63 -4.30 8.21
N LEU A 60 8.64 -3.80 7.47
CA LEU A 60 8.17 -2.43 7.54
C LEU A 60 6.82 -2.41 8.28
N ILE A 61 6.81 -1.80 9.47
CA ILE A 61 5.70 -1.82 10.42
C ILE A 61 5.07 -0.44 10.52
N ASP A 62 3.73 -0.36 10.45
CA ASP A 62 3.00 0.89 10.67
C ASP A 62 2.72 1.13 12.17
N PRO A 63 3.07 2.31 12.73
CA PRO A 63 2.92 2.57 14.16
C PRO A 63 1.47 2.77 14.59
N VAL A 64 0.59 3.21 13.68
CA VAL A 64 -0.83 3.49 13.98
C VAL A 64 -1.57 2.17 14.26
N THR A 65 -1.30 1.14 13.46
CA THR A 65 -1.88 -0.20 13.67
C THR A 65 -1.13 -1.01 14.73
N ARG A 66 0.17 -0.77 14.98
CA ARG A 66 0.96 -1.42 16.05
C ARG A 66 0.36 -1.21 17.45
N ILE A 67 -0.42 -0.14 17.66
CA ILE A 67 -1.15 0.13 18.92
C ILE A 67 -2.08 -1.04 19.29
N ASP A 68 -2.76 -1.65 18.30
CA ASP A 68 -3.69 -2.77 18.50
C ASP A 68 -2.97 -4.14 18.60
N THR A 69 -1.64 -4.16 18.73
CA THR A 69 -0.84 -5.39 18.77
C THR A 69 0.42 -5.20 19.65
N PRO A 70 0.26 -5.13 20.99
CA PRO A 70 1.35 -4.86 21.92
C PRO A 70 2.40 -5.96 21.95
N GLU A 71 2.12 -7.17 21.48
CA GLU A 71 3.10 -8.25 21.35
C GLU A 71 4.21 -7.90 20.34
N LEU A 72 3.89 -7.09 19.32
CA LEU A 72 4.86 -6.55 18.38
C LEU A 72 5.64 -5.36 18.95
N SER A 73 5.32 -4.86 20.15
CA SER A 73 6.06 -3.76 20.78
C SER A 73 7.52 -4.12 21.09
N GLU A 74 7.81 -5.41 21.33
CA GLU A 74 9.15 -5.93 21.64
C GLU A 74 10.16 -5.82 20.49
N PHE A 75 9.72 -5.53 19.25
CA PHE A 75 10.62 -5.45 18.10
C PHE A 75 11.35 -4.09 18.05
N ASP A 76 12.67 -4.12 18.14
CA ASP A 76 13.55 -2.96 17.91
C ASP A 76 13.48 -2.53 16.43
N GLY A 77 12.54 -1.62 16.15
CA GLY A 77 12.24 -1.10 14.83
C GLY A 77 12.68 0.35 14.71
N GLN A 78 13.64 0.60 13.82
CA GLN A 78 14.25 1.91 13.64
C GLN A 78 13.35 2.79 12.74
N PRO A 79 12.90 3.98 13.18
CA PRO A 79 11.88 4.74 12.47
C PRO A 79 12.41 5.41 11.18
N CYS A 80 11.62 5.35 10.11
CA CYS A 80 11.89 6.01 8.83
C CYS A 80 11.52 7.50 8.90
N VAL A 81 12.32 8.29 9.63
CA VAL A 81 12.00 9.69 9.95
C VAL A 81 12.40 10.67 8.83
N PRO A 82 11.44 11.37 8.16
CA PRO A 82 11.77 12.46 7.25
C PRO A 82 12.18 13.70 8.06
N ARG A 83 13.17 14.45 7.57
CA ARG A 83 13.78 15.58 8.31
C ARG A 83 12.76 16.63 8.80
N VAL A 84 11.69 16.85 8.04
CA VAL A 84 10.61 17.80 8.38
C VAL A 84 9.67 17.30 9.51
N LEU A 85 9.62 16.00 9.78
CA LEU A 85 8.86 15.39 10.88
C LEU A 85 9.77 14.76 11.95
N ALA A 86 11.01 15.25 12.09
CA ALA A 86 11.98 14.80 13.12
C ALA A 86 11.53 15.03 14.59
N HIS A 87 10.36 15.64 14.80
CA HIS A 87 9.72 15.83 16.09
C HIS A 87 8.48 14.92 16.29
N ARG A 88 8.22 14.00 15.34
CA ARG A 88 7.07 13.08 15.29
C ARG A 88 7.49 11.64 14.96
N GLU A 89 8.64 11.20 15.47
CA GLU A 89 9.23 9.88 15.15
C GLU A 89 8.28 8.72 15.51
N GLU A 90 7.44 8.90 16.53
CA GLU A 90 6.42 7.96 16.98
C GLU A 90 5.28 7.72 15.96
N CYS A 91 5.14 8.61 14.96
CA CYS A 91 4.17 8.49 13.88
C CYS A 91 4.75 7.90 12.59
N MET A 92 6.05 7.55 12.57
CA MET A 92 6.75 7.09 11.36
C MET A 92 6.79 5.55 11.26
N PRO A 93 6.71 4.96 10.05
CA PRO A 93 6.86 3.52 9.88
C PRO A 93 8.25 3.06 10.35
N GLN A 94 8.30 1.91 11.00
CA GLN A 94 9.50 1.36 11.60
C GLN A 94 10.07 0.23 10.75
N LEU A 95 11.37 0.26 10.51
CA LEU A 95 12.12 -0.79 9.83
C LEU A 95 12.75 -1.72 10.88
N VAL A 96 12.32 -2.98 10.91
CA VAL A 96 12.86 -4.04 11.78
C VAL A 96 13.76 -4.95 10.95
N ASP A 97 15.00 -5.17 11.37
CA ASP A 97 15.93 -6.12 10.74
C ASP A 97 15.63 -7.54 11.22
N ILE A 98 15.33 -8.46 10.29
CA ILE A 98 14.99 -9.85 10.62
C ILE A 98 16.20 -10.61 11.20
N ALA A 99 17.43 -10.20 10.87
CA ALA A 99 18.65 -10.79 11.44
C ALA A 99 18.92 -10.31 12.88
N ALA A 100 18.39 -9.16 13.29
CA ALA A 100 18.50 -8.64 14.65
C ALA A 100 17.50 -9.29 15.63
N LEU A 101 16.44 -9.95 15.13
CA LEU A 101 15.48 -10.66 15.96
C LEU A 101 16.07 -11.95 16.56
N ASP A 102 15.69 -12.27 17.81
CA ASP A 102 15.84 -13.62 18.36
C ASP A 102 14.79 -14.59 17.76
N ASP A 103 14.92 -15.89 18.02
CA ASP A 103 14.04 -16.89 17.41
C ASP A 103 12.58 -16.84 17.90
N GLN A 104 12.31 -16.31 19.11
CA GLN A 104 10.95 -16.08 19.59
C GLN A 104 10.31 -14.92 18.83
N ALA A 105 11.03 -13.80 18.70
CA ALA A 105 10.60 -12.63 17.96
C ALA A 105 10.47 -12.92 16.45
N ARG A 106 11.40 -13.67 15.84
CA ARG A 106 11.34 -14.14 14.44
C ARG A 106 10.11 -15.02 14.19
N THR A 107 9.79 -15.90 15.14
CA THR A 107 8.58 -16.75 15.11
C THR A 107 7.30 -15.94 15.30
N LEU A 108 7.30 -14.94 16.21
CA LEU A 108 6.19 -14.02 16.41
C LEU A 108 5.91 -13.20 15.14
N ALA A 109 6.96 -12.59 14.58
CA ALA A 109 6.91 -11.80 13.35
C ALA A 109 6.36 -12.61 12.17
N THR A 110 6.84 -13.84 11.99
CA THR A 110 6.37 -14.76 10.96
C THR A 110 4.87 -15.05 11.13
N ARG A 111 4.41 -15.33 12.37
CA ARG A 111 2.98 -15.59 12.64
C ARG A 111 2.09 -14.37 12.36
N TYR A 112 2.51 -13.16 12.75
CA TYR A 112 1.75 -11.95 12.45
C TYR A 112 1.72 -11.67 10.95
N LEU A 113 2.87 -11.71 10.26
CA LEU A 113 2.94 -11.53 8.81
C LEU A 113 1.98 -12.50 8.11
N LEU A 114 2.04 -13.80 8.44
CA LEU A 114 1.16 -14.86 7.92
C LEU A 114 -0.34 -14.64 8.20
N ALA A 115 -0.69 -13.85 9.21
CA ALA A 115 -2.06 -13.50 9.57
C ALA A 115 -2.57 -12.24 8.85
N GLU A 116 -1.71 -11.31 8.43
CA GLU A 116 -2.12 -10.03 7.82
C GLU A 116 -2.98 -10.21 6.55
N ARG A 117 -2.80 -11.31 5.82
CA ARG A 117 -3.67 -11.68 4.68
C ARG A 117 -5.15 -11.95 5.05
N HIS A 118 -5.49 -12.13 6.33
CA HIS A 118 -6.82 -12.58 6.78
C HIS A 118 -7.57 -11.58 7.68
N VAL A 119 -6.94 -10.49 8.12
CA VAL A 119 -7.57 -9.48 8.98
C VAL A 119 -8.46 -8.51 8.20
N GLU A 120 -9.53 -8.04 8.84
CA GLU A 120 -10.40 -6.98 8.33
C GLU A 120 -9.99 -5.58 8.84
N ARG A 121 -8.72 -5.41 9.26
CA ARG A 121 -8.09 -4.12 9.59
C ARG A 121 -6.96 -3.81 8.61
N ALA A 122 -6.44 -2.57 8.63
CA ALA A 122 -5.15 -2.30 8.00
C ALA A 122 -4.05 -3.16 8.65
N PRO A 123 -3.04 -3.62 7.90
CA PRO A 123 -2.00 -4.50 8.43
C PRO A 123 -1.04 -3.75 9.38
N VAL A 124 -0.44 -4.46 10.33
CA VAL A 124 0.65 -3.94 11.17
C VAL A 124 1.97 -4.15 10.45
N ILE A 125 2.23 -5.37 9.99
CA ILE A 125 3.37 -5.65 9.10
C ILE A 125 2.94 -5.34 7.67
N CYS A 126 3.22 -4.11 7.24
CA CYS A 126 2.83 -3.61 5.91
C CYS A 126 3.67 -4.20 4.78
N ALA A 127 4.96 -4.49 5.00
CA ALA A 127 5.78 -5.18 4.01
C ALA A 127 6.90 -6.02 4.64
N TRP A 128 7.31 -7.06 3.91
CA TRP A 128 8.61 -7.72 4.03
C TRP A 128 9.45 -7.30 2.83
N LEU A 129 10.68 -6.88 3.10
CA LEU A 129 11.60 -6.23 2.17
C LEU A 129 12.89 -7.05 2.07
N ASP A 130 13.30 -7.40 0.86
CA ASP A 130 14.61 -8.02 0.60
C ASP A 130 15.54 -7.05 -0.16
N SER A 131 16.81 -6.95 0.25
CA SER A 131 17.76 -5.96 -0.26
C SER A 131 19.21 -6.26 0.17
N GLU A 132 20.17 -5.97 -0.71
CA GLU A 132 21.60 -5.90 -0.35
C GLU A 132 21.98 -4.58 0.34
N ALA A 133 21.10 -3.58 0.37
CA ALA A 133 21.36 -2.29 0.98
C ALA A 133 21.26 -2.36 2.50
N SER A 134 22.11 -1.61 3.21
CA SER A 134 22.03 -1.51 4.67
C SER A 134 20.67 -0.96 5.12
N GLY A 135 20.16 -1.43 6.27
CA GLY A 135 18.90 -0.94 6.84
C GLY A 135 18.83 0.59 6.98
N ASN A 136 19.96 1.27 7.24
CA ASN A 136 20.02 2.74 7.24
C ASN A 136 19.70 3.38 5.88
N ALA A 137 20.19 2.80 4.78
CA ALA A 137 19.91 3.29 3.43
C ALA A 137 18.45 3.06 3.02
N ILE A 138 17.88 1.92 3.41
CA ILE A 138 16.45 1.61 3.22
C ILE A 138 15.59 2.58 4.03
N ARG A 139 15.95 2.81 5.31
CA ARG A 139 15.26 3.72 6.23
C ARG A 139 15.30 5.18 5.76
N GLU A 140 16.44 5.66 5.25
CA GLU A 140 16.56 7.00 4.66
C GLU A 140 15.80 7.12 3.33
N HIS A 141 15.83 6.08 2.47
CA HIS A 141 15.06 6.08 1.23
C HIS A 141 13.55 6.14 1.47
N ILE A 142 13.03 5.32 2.39
CA ILE A 142 11.61 5.34 2.78
C ILE A 142 11.25 6.71 3.33
N ALA A 143 12.05 7.26 4.26
CA ALA A 143 11.84 8.58 4.81
C ALA A 143 11.74 9.68 3.73
N ASN A 144 12.62 9.65 2.72
CA ASN A 144 12.61 10.61 1.61
C ASN A 144 11.36 10.50 0.69
N HIS A 145 10.55 9.45 0.83
CA HIS A 145 9.28 9.25 0.12
C HIS A 145 8.04 9.40 1.03
N LEU A 146 8.21 9.75 2.31
CA LEU A 146 7.08 9.97 3.23
C LEU A 146 6.52 11.39 3.20
N VAL A 147 7.30 12.42 2.88
CA VAL A 147 6.83 13.81 2.75
C VAL A 147 7.36 14.46 1.49
N GLY A 148 6.47 15.04 0.68
CA GLY A 148 6.79 15.63 -0.61
C GLY A 148 5.54 16.08 -1.38
N PRO A 149 5.66 16.41 -2.68
CA PRO A 149 4.68 17.21 -3.41
C PRO A 149 3.35 16.48 -3.71
N GLY A 150 2.25 17.03 -3.20
CA GLY A 150 0.88 16.62 -3.50
C GLY A 150 0.29 17.23 -4.78
N ALA A 151 -0.99 16.91 -5.04
CA ALA A 151 -1.69 17.26 -6.29
C ALA A 151 -1.71 18.76 -6.62
N GLU A 152 -1.86 19.62 -5.61
CA GLU A 152 -1.99 21.08 -5.75
C GLU A 152 -0.71 21.83 -5.33
N GLY A 153 0.43 21.12 -5.23
CA GLY A 153 1.73 21.70 -4.84
C GLY A 153 1.91 21.94 -3.34
N ALA A 154 0.93 21.57 -2.51
CA ALA A 154 1.10 21.45 -1.06
C ALA A 154 1.77 20.10 -0.72
N ASP A 155 2.62 20.07 0.31
CA ASP A 155 3.24 18.82 0.77
C ASP A 155 2.21 17.87 1.40
N VAL A 156 2.39 16.57 1.15
CA VAL A 156 1.53 15.48 1.66
C VAL A 156 2.36 14.44 2.42
N PHE A 157 1.76 13.83 3.45
CA PHE A 157 2.33 12.65 4.10
C PHE A 157 1.86 11.38 3.36
N TRP A 158 2.73 10.76 2.58
CA TRP A 158 2.38 9.65 1.71
C TRP A 158 2.68 8.31 2.37
N ARG A 159 1.64 7.64 2.87
CA ARG A 159 1.71 6.25 3.36
C ARG A 159 1.78 5.24 2.21
N PHE A 160 2.74 5.43 1.29
CA PHE A 160 2.92 4.58 0.09
C PHE A 160 3.13 3.10 0.42
N TYR A 161 3.68 2.84 1.61
CA TYR A 161 3.95 1.52 2.16
C TYR A 161 2.70 0.80 2.70
N ASP A 162 1.58 1.49 2.96
CA ASP A 162 0.31 0.84 3.33
C ASP A 162 -0.14 -0.02 2.12
N PRO A 163 -0.34 -1.34 2.26
CA PRO A 163 -0.59 -2.23 1.12
C PRO A 163 -1.79 -1.83 0.25
N ARG A 164 -2.75 -1.11 0.82
CA ARG A 164 -3.92 -0.59 0.11
C ARG A 164 -3.50 0.53 -0.84
N VAL A 165 -2.67 1.45 -0.36
CA VAL A 165 -2.05 2.54 -1.13
C VAL A 165 -1.07 1.98 -2.16
N MET A 166 -0.15 1.11 -1.71
CA MET A 166 0.85 0.43 -2.54
C MET A 166 0.21 -0.25 -3.75
N SER A 167 -0.84 -1.04 -3.54
CA SER A 167 -1.51 -1.79 -4.62
C SER A 167 -1.97 -0.89 -5.78
N LEU A 168 -2.49 0.31 -5.49
CA LEU A 168 -3.01 1.23 -6.50
C LEU A 168 -1.93 2.20 -7.02
N ALA A 169 -0.97 2.60 -6.18
CA ALA A 169 0.23 3.31 -6.63
C ALA A 169 0.97 2.51 -7.71
N LEU A 170 1.16 1.21 -7.50
CA LEU A 170 1.76 0.29 -8.47
C LEU A 170 0.93 0.06 -9.76
N ALA A 171 -0.31 0.51 -9.82
CA ALA A 171 -1.10 0.55 -11.05
C ALA A 171 -1.03 1.91 -11.77
N VAL A 172 -0.99 3.00 -11.00
CA VAL A 172 -1.06 4.39 -11.50
C VAL A 172 0.30 4.94 -11.92
N LEU A 173 1.37 4.57 -11.21
CA LEU A 173 2.75 4.98 -11.47
C LEU A 173 3.31 4.28 -12.72
N ASP A 174 4.10 4.99 -13.51
CA ASP A 174 4.85 4.39 -14.62
C ASP A 174 6.10 3.62 -14.12
N PRO A 175 6.74 2.76 -14.95
CA PRO A 175 7.83 1.90 -14.50
C PRO A 175 9.02 2.65 -13.89
N SER A 176 9.30 3.88 -14.34
CA SER A 176 10.42 4.66 -13.81
C SER A 176 10.13 5.17 -12.40
N GLN A 177 8.91 5.67 -12.18
CA GLN A 177 8.45 6.08 -10.84
C GLN A 177 8.41 4.90 -9.87
N ARG A 178 8.02 3.70 -10.33
CA ARG A 178 8.06 2.48 -9.49
C ARG A 178 9.48 2.11 -9.09
N GLN A 179 10.43 2.15 -10.02
CA GLN A 179 11.83 1.84 -9.73
C GLN A 179 12.44 2.85 -8.74
N ALA A 180 12.13 4.14 -8.89
CA ALA A 180 12.53 5.19 -7.97
C ALA A 180 11.92 5.01 -6.57
N LEU A 181 10.61 4.76 -6.49
CA LEU A 181 9.89 4.58 -5.22
C LEU A 181 10.36 3.33 -4.45
N LEU A 182 10.49 2.19 -5.13
CA LEU A 182 10.76 0.88 -4.51
C LEU A 182 12.25 0.61 -4.24
N GLY A 183 13.17 1.43 -4.74
CA GLY A 183 14.58 1.33 -4.38
C GLY A 183 14.84 1.50 -2.88
N PRO A 184 16.06 1.21 -2.38
CA PRO A 184 17.06 0.31 -2.95
C PRO A 184 16.71 -1.18 -2.68
N VAL A 185 15.42 -1.52 -2.57
CA VAL A 185 14.95 -2.83 -2.09
C VAL A 185 14.66 -3.75 -3.27
N THR A 186 15.42 -4.83 -3.39
CA THR A 186 15.34 -5.86 -4.44
C THR A 186 13.94 -6.46 -4.59
N SER A 187 13.23 -6.71 -3.49
CA SER A 187 11.81 -7.10 -3.57
C SER A 187 10.94 -6.59 -2.42
N TRP A 188 9.72 -6.15 -2.77
CA TRP A 188 8.67 -5.74 -1.83
C TRP A 188 7.57 -6.81 -1.80
N THR A 189 7.42 -7.52 -0.68
CA THR A 189 6.34 -8.47 -0.44
C THR A 189 5.32 -7.89 0.55
N PHE A 190 4.06 -7.71 0.14
CA PHE A 190 3.03 -7.08 0.98
C PHE A 190 1.68 -7.83 1.01
N PRO A 191 0.97 -7.85 2.15
CA PRO A 191 -0.36 -8.46 2.27
C PRO A 191 -1.43 -7.57 1.65
N TRP A 192 -2.08 -8.04 0.58
CA TRP A 192 -3.27 -7.36 0.04
C TRP A 192 -4.32 -8.35 -0.46
N ALA A 193 -5.57 -8.08 -0.12
CA ALA A 193 -6.76 -8.74 -0.65
C ALA A 193 -6.83 -10.28 -0.52
N GLY A 194 -6.22 -10.84 0.53
CA GLY A 194 -6.22 -12.28 0.85
C GLY A 194 -4.88 -12.98 0.62
N HIS A 195 -3.91 -12.31 0.01
CA HIS A 195 -2.69 -12.90 -0.56
C HIS A 195 -1.46 -12.00 -0.29
N TYR A 196 -0.25 -12.57 -0.43
CA TYR A 196 0.98 -11.78 -0.48
C TYR A 196 1.35 -11.50 -1.93
N TRP A 197 1.64 -10.24 -2.22
CA TRP A 197 2.10 -9.80 -3.54
C TRP A 197 3.55 -9.38 -3.45
N CYS A 198 4.38 -9.98 -4.28
CA CYS A 198 5.76 -9.59 -4.46
C CYS A 198 5.92 -8.71 -5.72
N VAL A 199 6.70 -7.64 -5.59
CA VAL A 199 7.24 -6.85 -6.70
C VAL A 199 8.76 -6.88 -6.62
N GLU A 200 9.39 -7.48 -7.62
CA GLU A 200 10.84 -7.52 -7.81
C GLU A 200 11.29 -6.22 -8.52
N THR A 201 12.19 -5.43 -7.93
CA THR A 201 12.81 -4.29 -8.63
C THR A 201 13.89 -4.80 -9.58
N SER A 202 13.87 -4.36 -10.84
CA SER A 202 14.89 -4.77 -11.80
C SER A 202 16.26 -4.22 -11.41
N ASP A 203 17.24 -5.11 -11.21
CA ASP A 203 18.67 -4.80 -11.02
C ASP A 203 19.33 -4.31 -12.33
N ASN A 204 18.71 -3.32 -12.98
CA ASN A 204 19.20 -2.70 -14.21
C ASN A 204 20.29 -1.66 -13.91
N GLY A 205 21.23 -2.03 -13.05
CA GLY A 205 22.42 -1.28 -12.70
C GLY A 205 22.21 -0.18 -11.67
N ARG A 206 23.33 0.20 -11.05
CA ARG A 206 23.47 1.26 -10.04
C ARG A 206 23.40 2.68 -10.65
N ALA A 207 22.57 2.84 -11.67
CA ALA A 207 22.19 4.15 -12.18
C ALA A 207 21.39 4.85 -11.06
N ALA A 208 21.81 6.06 -10.68
CA ALA A 208 21.10 6.85 -9.70
C ALA A 208 19.78 7.36 -10.32
N VAL A 209 18.73 6.54 -10.23
CA VAL A 209 17.36 6.99 -10.48
C VAL A 209 17.04 8.03 -9.42
N ASP A 210 16.69 9.24 -9.86
CA ASP A 210 16.41 10.35 -8.95
C ASP A 210 15.20 9.99 -8.07
N ALA A 211 15.36 10.02 -6.75
CA ALA A 211 14.29 9.79 -5.80
C ALA A 211 13.13 10.79 -6.00
N SER A 212 13.39 11.99 -6.51
CA SER A 212 12.32 12.94 -6.88
C SER A 212 11.36 12.36 -7.92
N SER A 213 11.82 11.42 -8.77
CA SER A 213 10.97 10.76 -9.77
C SER A 213 10.08 9.65 -9.20
N GLY A 214 10.25 9.23 -7.94
CA GLY A 214 9.35 8.28 -7.28
C GLY A 214 7.98 8.86 -6.93
N TRP A 215 7.85 10.19 -6.95
CA TRP A 215 6.63 10.89 -6.57
C TRP A 215 5.54 10.85 -7.66
N PRO A 216 4.25 10.76 -7.29
CA PRO A 216 3.14 10.87 -8.23
C PRO A 216 3.05 12.29 -8.81
N ARG A 217 2.73 12.37 -10.10
CA ARG A 217 2.39 13.63 -10.78
C ARG A 217 0.99 14.12 -10.35
N PRO A 218 0.66 15.42 -10.55
CA PRO A 218 -0.67 15.96 -10.22
C PRO A 218 -1.87 15.20 -10.83
N ASP A 219 -1.72 14.59 -12.01
CA ASP A 219 -2.77 13.76 -12.64
C ASP A 219 -2.92 12.35 -12.01
N GLN A 220 -1.90 11.90 -11.28
CA GLN A 220 -1.83 10.58 -10.65
C GLN A 220 -2.39 10.58 -9.23
N TRP A 221 -2.21 11.68 -8.47
CA TRP A 221 -2.71 11.79 -7.10
C TRP A 221 -4.22 11.46 -6.98
N PRO A 222 -5.15 12.08 -7.74
CA PRO A 222 -6.58 11.78 -7.64
C PRO A 222 -6.97 10.35 -8.04
N ARG A 223 -6.03 9.55 -8.57
CA ARG A 223 -6.17 8.11 -8.87
C ARG A 223 -5.68 7.28 -7.69
N ILE A 224 -4.52 7.61 -7.11
CA ILE A 224 -3.94 6.94 -5.91
C ILE A 224 -4.79 7.19 -4.66
N ASP A 225 -5.42 8.36 -4.54
CA ASP A 225 -6.35 8.71 -3.45
C ASP A 225 -7.60 7.79 -3.43
N ARG A 226 -7.82 7.01 -4.49
CA ARG A 226 -8.88 5.98 -4.57
C ARG A 226 -8.40 4.61 -4.09
N SER A 227 -7.23 4.52 -3.46
CA SER A 227 -6.68 3.29 -2.85
C SER A 227 -7.60 2.77 -1.73
N ASP A 228 -8.12 3.69 -0.93
CA ASP A 228 -9.18 3.42 0.03
C ASP A 228 -10.48 2.97 -0.68
N LEU A 229 -10.84 3.53 -1.83
CA LEU A 229 -11.96 3.01 -2.65
C LEU A 229 -11.65 1.64 -3.29
N ALA A 230 -10.38 1.29 -3.47
CA ALA A 230 -9.96 -0.02 -3.95
C ALA A 230 -10.01 -1.08 -2.84
N ASP A 231 -9.70 -0.73 -1.59
CA ASP A 231 -9.99 -1.56 -0.42
C ASP A 231 -11.52 -1.64 -0.16
N ARG A 232 -12.26 -0.54 -0.45
CA ARG A 232 -13.73 -0.51 -0.68
C ARG A 232 -14.19 -1.36 -1.86
N ILE A 233 -13.28 -2.11 -2.47
CA ILE A 233 -13.52 -3.09 -3.52
C ILE A 233 -12.84 -4.46 -3.22
N VAL A 234 -12.13 -4.61 -2.09
CA VAL A 234 -11.52 -5.89 -1.68
C VAL A 234 -12.39 -6.72 -0.71
N ARG A 235 -12.77 -6.17 0.45
CA ARG A 235 -13.15 -6.99 1.63
C ARG A 235 -14.62 -7.45 1.76
N ARG A 236 -15.49 -7.20 0.78
CA ARG A 236 -16.81 -7.86 0.63
C ARG A 236 -16.77 -9.10 -0.29
N ARG A 237 -15.59 -9.73 -0.40
CA ARG A 237 -15.42 -11.19 -0.59
C ARG A 237 -16.23 -11.83 -1.72
N LEU A 238 -16.38 -11.14 -2.85
CA LEU A 238 -16.86 -11.79 -4.08
C LEU A 238 -15.84 -12.87 -4.52
N ALA A 239 -16.28 -13.85 -5.31
CA ALA A 239 -15.45 -15.00 -5.68
C ALA A 239 -14.56 -14.69 -6.90
N PHE A 240 -13.24 -14.92 -6.77
CA PHE A 240 -12.24 -14.54 -7.79
C PHE A 240 -11.01 -15.46 -7.76
N SER A 241 -10.32 -15.57 -8.90
CA SER A 241 -8.98 -16.14 -8.97
C SER A 241 -7.89 -15.18 -8.49
N ILE A 242 -6.68 -15.72 -8.36
CA ILE A 242 -5.43 -15.00 -8.05
C ILE A 242 -5.04 -14.10 -9.23
N ASP A 243 -5.16 -14.58 -10.47
CA ASP A 243 -4.95 -13.83 -11.71
C ASP A 243 -5.82 -12.56 -11.77
N HIS A 244 -7.08 -12.66 -11.31
CA HIS A 244 -7.97 -11.51 -11.24
C HIS A 244 -7.53 -10.49 -10.16
N LEU A 245 -6.78 -10.90 -9.13
CA LEU A 245 -6.17 -9.99 -8.16
C LEU A 245 -4.92 -9.29 -8.68
N ALA A 246 -4.03 -10.01 -9.36
CA ALA A 246 -2.82 -9.42 -9.95
C ALA A 246 -3.14 -8.26 -10.91
N HIS A 247 -4.33 -8.28 -11.52
CA HIS A 247 -4.82 -7.24 -12.42
C HIS A 247 -5.95 -6.38 -11.82
N LEU A 248 -6.25 -6.51 -10.52
CA LEU A 248 -7.31 -5.75 -9.87
C LEU A 248 -6.99 -4.26 -9.80
N PRO A 249 -5.88 -3.77 -9.22
CA PRO A 249 -5.68 -2.33 -9.01
C PRO A 249 -5.74 -1.54 -10.32
N SER A 250 -5.07 -2.03 -11.37
CA SER A 250 -5.09 -1.47 -12.73
C SER A 250 -6.43 -1.56 -13.46
N THR A 251 -7.38 -2.34 -12.93
CA THR A 251 -8.77 -2.36 -13.40
C THR A 251 -9.65 -1.40 -12.62
N LEU A 252 -9.41 -1.21 -11.33
CA LEU A 252 -10.15 -0.25 -10.51
C LEU A 252 -9.80 1.18 -10.86
N ASP A 253 -8.52 1.50 -11.03
CA ASP A 253 -8.08 2.80 -11.56
C ASP A 253 -8.80 3.12 -12.88
N ARG A 254 -8.82 2.16 -13.82
CA ARG A 254 -9.49 2.29 -15.12
C ARG A 254 -10.99 2.55 -14.98
N MET A 255 -11.67 1.79 -14.11
CA MET A 255 -13.12 1.93 -13.88
C MET A 255 -13.47 3.24 -13.17
N PHE A 256 -12.70 3.65 -12.16
CA PHE A 256 -12.88 4.96 -11.52
C PHE A 256 -12.62 6.10 -12.49
N CYS A 257 -11.56 6.02 -13.32
CA CYS A 257 -11.29 7.01 -14.36
C CYS A 257 -12.36 7.02 -15.45
N GLU A 258 -13.05 5.91 -15.72
CA GLU A 258 -14.22 5.86 -16.62
C GLU A 258 -15.46 6.52 -15.97
N ALA A 259 -15.75 6.19 -14.72
CA ALA A 259 -16.86 6.74 -13.95
C ALA A 259 -16.76 8.27 -13.79
N VAL A 260 -15.58 8.79 -13.43
CA VAL A 260 -15.33 10.25 -13.33
C VAL A 260 -15.54 10.95 -14.67
N ARG A 261 -15.14 10.34 -15.80
CA ARG A 261 -15.42 10.87 -17.15
C ARG A 261 -16.91 10.85 -17.52
N GLN A 262 -17.73 10.06 -16.83
CA GLN A 262 -19.20 10.04 -16.92
C GLN A 262 -19.87 10.97 -15.88
N GLY A 263 -19.09 11.77 -15.14
CA GLY A 263 -19.59 12.69 -14.12
C GLY A 263 -19.83 12.08 -12.73
N ILE A 264 -19.57 10.78 -12.56
CA ILE A 264 -19.71 10.08 -11.28
C ILE A 264 -18.55 10.49 -10.38
N THR A 265 -18.84 11.25 -9.31
CA THR A 265 -17.82 11.90 -8.47
C THR A 265 -17.94 11.62 -6.97
N SER A 266 -19.09 11.12 -6.50
CA SER A 266 -19.27 10.71 -5.10
C SER A 266 -18.61 9.35 -4.83
N PRO A 267 -17.90 9.16 -3.70
CA PRO A 267 -17.25 7.89 -3.32
C PRO A 267 -18.12 6.64 -3.46
N ASP A 268 -19.39 6.71 -3.03
CA ASP A 268 -20.30 5.56 -3.02
C ASP A 268 -20.67 5.12 -4.44
N ALA A 269 -21.06 6.07 -5.29
CA ALA A 269 -21.38 5.79 -6.68
C ALA A 269 -20.16 5.33 -7.50
N LEU A 270 -18.94 5.77 -7.16
CA LEU A 270 -17.70 5.24 -7.74
C LEU A 270 -17.50 3.76 -7.38
N VAL A 271 -17.73 3.42 -6.10
CA VAL A 271 -17.67 2.04 -5.61
C VAL A 271 -18.74 1.19 -6.29
N ASP A 272 -20.02 1.60 -6.24
CA ASP A 272 -21.14 0.87 -6.82
C ASP A 272 -21.07 0.71 -8.35
N TYR A 273 -20.54 1.71 -9.07
CA TYR A 273 -20.27 1.62 -10.50
C TYR A 273 -19.26 0.51 -10.82
N ALA A 274 -18.10 0.52 -10.14
CA ALA A 274 -17.09 -0.51 -10.32
C ALA A 274 -17.68 -1.88 -9.93
N LEU A 275 -18.37 -1.95 -8.79
CA LEU A 275 -19.12 -3.13 -8.32
C LEU A 275 -20.02 -3.76 -9.38
N HIS A 276 -20.79 -2.93 -10.09
CA HIS A 276 -21.71 -3.35 -11.14
C HIS A 276 -20.95 -3.92 -12.34
N ARG A 277 -19.96 -3.17 -12.84
CA ARG A 277 -19.12 -3.55 -13.98
C ARG A 277 -18.31 -4.82 -13.72
N LEU A 278 -17.85 -5.00 -12.49
CA LEU A 278 -17.06 -6.16 -12.08
C LEU A 278 -17.92 -7.41 -11.89
N ARG A 279 -19.15 -7.28 -11.38
CA ARG A 279 -20.13 -8.38 -11.39
C ARG A 279 -20.49 -8.80 -12.81
N GLN A 280 -20.67 -7.86 -13.73
CA GLN A 280 -20.89 -8.17 -15.15
C GLN A 280 -19.71 -8.97 -15.72
N ALA A 281 -18.47 -8.56 -15.45
CA ALA A 281 -17.26 -9.26 -15.90
C ALA A 281 -17.07 -10.68 -15.30
N LEU A 282 -17.76 -11.02 -14.20
CA LEU A 282 -17.79 -12.38 -13.64
C LEU A 282 -18.95 -13.25 -14.14
N LEU A 283 -19.99 -12.65 -14.73
CA LEU A 283 -21.21 -13.33 -15.16
C LEU A 283 -21.21 -13.66 -16.66
N VAL A 284 -20.15 -13.28 -17.38
CA VAL A 284 -19.83 -13.79 -18.72
C VAL A 284 -18.97 -15.05 -18.54
N PRO A 285 -19.35 -16.20 -19.12
CA PRO A 285 -18.59 -17.45 -19.06
C PRO A 285 -17.39 -17.47 -20.02
#